data_AF-A0A967SIA7-F1
#
_entry.id   AF-A0A967SIA7-F1
#
_cell.length_a   1.000
_cell.length_b   1.000
_cell.length_c   1.000
_cell.angle_alpha   90.00
_cell.angle_beta   90.00
_cell.angle_gamma   90.00
#
_symmetry.space_group_name_H-M   'P 1'
#
loop_
_entity.id
_entity.type
_entity.pdbx_description
1 polymer ?
#
loop_
_entity_poly.entity_id
_entity_poly.type
_entity_poly.pdbx_seq_one_letter_code
_entity_poly.pdbx_strand_id
1 'polypeptide(L)'
;SRDEALDRSAVWTVAGDTGAGLLAGLAIFPAVFALGLEPSSGPGLLFFTLPGVFDQIPAGAMFGALFFLALGGAAYLSAVAAFEVLVAGLV
;
A
#
# COMPACT_ATOMS: atom_id res chain seq x y z
N SER A 1 28.69 -16.03 -5.73
CA SER A 1 27.36 -15.61 -5.22
C SER A 1 27.42 -14.96 -3.83
N ARG A 2 28.58 -14.43 -3.36
CA ARG A 2 28.71 -13.75 -2.05
C ARG A 2 28.84 -12.23 -2.14
N ASP A 3 28.75 -11.68 -3.35
CA ASP A 3 28.88 -10.25 -3.66
C ASP A 3 27.66 -9.74 -4.45
N GLU A 4 26.48 -10.23 -4.10
CA GLU A 4 25.28 -9.49 -4.48
C GLU A 4 25.30 -8.19 -3.67
N ALA A 5 25.17 -7.05 -4.33
CA ALA A 5 25.31 -5.75 -3.67
C ALA A 5 24.13 -5.54 -2.70
N LEU A 6 24.26 -6.07 -1.48
CA LEU A 6 23.28 -5.96 -0.40
C LEU A 6 22.99 -4.49 -0.11
N ASP A 7 24.03 -3.64 -0.10
CA ASP A 7 23.90 -2.19 0.06
C ASP A 7 23.05 -1.57 -1.05
N ARG A 8 23.27 -1.98 -2.31
CA ARG A 8 22.49 -1.48 -3.45
C ARG A 8 21.04 -1.90 -3.34
N SER A 9 20.79 -3.17 -3.02
CA SER A 9 19.45 -3.71 -2.87
C SER A 9 18.70 -3.06 -1.71
N ALA A 10 19.38 -2.87 -0.57
CA ALA A 10 18.83 -2.19 0.60
C ALA A 10 18.44 -0.73 0.28
N VAL A 11 19.30 0.01 -0.43
CA VAL A 11 19.01 1.40 -0.82
C VAL A 11 17.76 1.46 -1.72
N TRP A 12 17.64 0.58 -2.71
CA TRP A 12 16.47 0.55 -3.58
C TRP A 12 15.18 0.17 -2.85
N THR A 13 15.26 -0.80 -1.92
CA THR A 13 14.11 -1.20 -1.10
C THR A 13 13.63 -0.05 -0.23
N VAL A 14 14.53 0.61 0.51
CA VAL A 14 14.17 1.73 1.40
C VAL A 14 13.62 2.92 0.61
N ALA A 15 14.25 3.26 -0.53
CA ALA A 15 13.79 4.34 -1.38
C ALA A 15 12.40 4.06 -1.95
N GLY A 16 12.14 2.81 -2.37
CA GLY A 16 10.85 2.36 -2.87
C GLY A 16 9.76 2.43 -1.80
N ASP A 17 10.02 1.87 -0.61
CA ASP A 17 9.07 1.85 0.50
C ASP A 17 8.72 3.27 0.98
N THR A 18 9.75 4.10 1.21
CA THR A 18 9.57 5.49 1.63
C THR A 18 8.82 6.30 0.58
N GLY A 19 9.19 6.15 -0.70
CA GLY A 19 8.53 6.83 -1.81
C GLY A 19 7.07 6.44 -1.93
N ALA A 20 6.76 5.14 -1.84
CA ALA A 20 5.38 4.66 -1.87
C ALA A 20 4.56 5.19 -0.69
N GLY A 21 5.12 5.21 0.52
CA GLY A 21 4.47 5.77 1.71
C GLY A 21 4.16 7.26 1.58
N LEU A 22 5.11 8.05 1.06
CA LEU A 22 4.91 9.48 0.81
C LEU A 22 3.82 9.73 -0.23
N LEU A 23 3.85 9.00 -1.35
CA LEU A 23 2.83 9.11 -2.40
C LEU A 23 1.45 8.71 -1.88
N ALA A 24 1.36 7.66 -1.06
CA ALA A 24 0.11 7.23 -0.44
C ALA A 24 -0.45 8.31 0.50
N GLY A 25 0.40 8.90 1.36
CA GLY A 25 -0.03 10.00 2.24
C GLY A 25 -0.51 11.22 1.45
N LEU A 26 0.24 11.62 0.43
CA LEU A 26 -0.12 12.74 -0.45
C LEU A 26 -1.40 12.49 -1.25
N ALA A 27 -1.75 11.23 -1.55
CA ALA A 27 -3.00 10.89 -2.22
C ALA A 27 -4.19 10.82 -1.23
N ILE A 28 -3.99 10.21 -0.06
CA ILE A 28 -5.07 9.92 0.90
C ILE A 28 -5.51 11.19 1.64
N PHE A 29 -4.59 12.01 2.16
CA PHE A 29 -4.99 13.16 2.99
C PHE A 29 -5.84 14.20 2.24
N PRO A 30 -5.49 14.63 1.01
CA PRO A 30 -6.35 15.55 0.26
C PRO A 30 -7.71 14.95 -0.07
N ALA A 31 -7.76 13.65 -0.38
CA ALA A 31 -9.01 12.94 -0.63
C ALA A 31 -9.93 12.91 0.60
N VAL A 32 -9.38 12.64 1.79
CA VAL A 32 -10.11 12.66 3.06
C VAL A 32 -10.74 14.03 3.31
N PHE A 33 -9.97 15.11 3.13
CA PHE A 33 -10.47 16.47 3.31
C PHE A 33 -11.51 16.87 2.25
N ALA A 34 -11.33 16.44 1.00
CA ALA A 34 -12.27 16.71 -0.09
C ALA A 34 -13.62 16.00 0.12
N LEU A 35 -13.62 14.81 0.72
CA LEU A 35 -14.82 14.04 1.04
C LEU A 35 -15.45 14.42 2.39
N GLY A 36 -14.84 15.35 3.15
CA GLY A 36 -15.32 15.75 4.48
C GLY A 36 -15.23 14.66 5.54
N LEU A 37 -14.36 13.66 5.33
CA LEU A 37 -14.15 12.55 6.26
C LEU A 37 -13.20 12.96 7.38
N GLU A 38 -13.40 12.40 8.56
CA GLU A 38 -12.55 12.70 9.72
C GLU A 38 -11.23 11.90 9.64
N PRO A 39 -10.04 12.56 9.58
CA PRO A 39 -8.76 11.88 9.35
C PRO A 39 -8.35 10.91 10.47
N SER A 40 -8.96 11.02 11.65
CA SER A 40 -8.69 10.18 12.83
C SER A 40 -9.52 8.89 12.88
N SER A 41 -10.29 8.57 11.81
CA SER A 41 -11.17 7.39 11.75
C SER A 41 -10.44 6.03 11.76
N GLY A 42 -9.11 6.01 11.90
CA GLY A 42 -8.32 4.80 12.05
C GLY A 42 -8.08 4.02 10.74
N PRO A 43 -7.67 2.73 10.83
CA PRO A 43 -7.20 1.94 9.69
C PRO A 43 -8.26 1.70 8.61
N GLY A 44 -9.54 1.75 8.99
CA GLY A 44 -10.67 1.59 8.07
C GLY A 44 -10.85 2.77 7.10
N LEU A 45 -10.23 3.92 7.37
CA LEU A 45 -10.38 5.16 6.58
C LEU A 45 -10.08 4.92 5.10
N LEU A 46 -9.06 4.13 4.79
CA LEU A 46 -8.66 3.83 3.42
C LEU A 46 -9.78 3.14 2.62
N PHE A 47 -10.55 2.27 3.27
CA PHE A 47 -11.67 1.54 2.65
C PHE A 47 -12.96 2.36 2.54
N PHE A 48 -13.03 3.54 3.16
CA PHE A 48 -14.14 4.49 2.94
C PHE A 48 -13.73 5.59 1.96
N THR A 49 -12.54 6.16 2.14
CA THR A 49 -12.03 7.27 1.32
C THR A 49 -11.83 6.84 -0.13
N LEU A 50 -11.19 5.69 -0.39
CA LEU A 50 -10.87 5.30 -1.77
C LEU A 50 -12.10 5.00 -2.63
N PRO A 51 -13.10 4.22 -2.16
CA PRO A 51 -14.34 4.08 -2.92
C PRO A 51 -15.05 5.42 -3.17
N GLY A 52 -15.05 6.33 -2.18
CA GLY A 52 -15.61 7.68 -2.35
C GLY A 52 -14.89 8.51 -3.41
N VAL A 53 -13.56 8.39 -3.52
CA VAL A 53 -12.78 9.04 -4.59
C VAL A 53 -13.10 8.43 -5.95
N PHE A 54 -13.14 7.09 -6.05
CA PHE A 54 -13.42 6.42 -7.30
C PHE A 54 -14.82 6.74 -7.83
N ASP A 55 -15.82 6.94 -6.96
CA ASP A 55 -17.17 7.32 -7.38
C ASP A 55 -17.22 8.67 -8.14
N GLN A 56 -16.27 9.56 -7.87
CA GLN A 56 -16.17 10.86 -8.56
C GLN A 56 -15.38 10.78 -9.89
N ILE A 57 -14.79 9.63 -10.21
CA ILE A 57 -14.00 9.43 -11.44
C ILE A 57 -14.87 8.69 -12.47
N PRO A 58 -14.95 9.16 -13.72
CA PRO A 58 -15.57 8.40 -14.80
C PRO A 58 -14.91 7.01 -14.93
N ALA A 59 -15.72 5.95 -14.93
CA ALA A 59 -15.25 4.55 -14.88
C ALA A 59 -14.45 4.17 -13.61
N GLY A 60 -14.65 4.88 -12.50
CA GLY A 60 -13.94 4.65 -11.24
C GLY A 60 -14.11 3.26 -10.65
N ALA A 61 -15.22 2.55 -10.92
CA ALA A 61 -15.39 1.15 -10.52
C ALA A 61 -14.31 0.23 -11.12
N MET A 62 -13.90 0.46 -12.37
CA MET A 62 -12.84 -0.30 -13.03
C MET A 62 -11.47 -0.01 -12.40
N PHE A 63 -11.17 1.27 -12.14
CA PHE A 63 -9.94 1.67 -11.47
C PHE A 63 -9.88 1.18 -10.02
N GLY A 64 -11.00 1.23 -9.29
CA GLY A 64 -11.11 0.70 -7.94
C GLY A 64 -10.88 -0.80 -7.89
N ALA A 65 -11.47 -1.56 -8.82
CA ALA A 65 -11.23 -3.01 -8.91
C ALA A 65 -9.75 -3.33 -9.15
N LEU A 66 -9.10 -2.64 -10.10
CA LEU A 66 -7.67 -2.81 -10.37
C LEU A 66 -6.81 -2.42 -9.17
N PHE A 67 -7.14 -1.30 -8.50
CA PHE A 67 -6.43 -0.84 -7.32
C PHE A 67 -6.51 -1.85 -6.17
N PHE A 68 -7.71 -2.33 -5.83
CA PHE A 68 -7.88 -3.29 -4.74
C PHE A 68 -7.29 -4.67 -5.05
N LEU A 69 -7.28 -5.09 -6.33
CA LEU A 69 -6.55 -6.28 -6.75
C LEU A 69 -5.04 -6.12 -6.55
N ALA A 70 -4.48 -4.97 -6.94
CA ALA A 70 -3.07 -4.68 -6.74
C ALA A 70 -2.70 -4.57 -5.24
N LEU A 71 -3.54 -3.89 -4.44
CA LEU A 71 -3.37 -3.76 -2.99
C LEU A 71 -3.44 -5.14 -2.31
N GLY A 72 -4.39 -5.97 -2.69
CA GLY A 72 -4.53 -7.34 -2.19
C GLY A 72 -3.32 -8.22 -2.58
N GLY A 73 -2.83 -8.09 -3.81
CA GLY A 73 -1.61 -8.76 -4.26
C GLY A 73 -0.39 -8.34 -3.43
N ALA A 74 -0.19 -7.03 -3.23
CA ALA A 74 0.90 -6.51 -2.40
C ALA A 74 0.82 -7.02 -0.96
N ALA A 75 -0.38 -7.00 -0.35
CA ALA A 75 -0.61 -7.53 0.98
C ALA A 75 -0.33 -9.04 1.06
N TYR A 76 -0.71 -9.81 0.04
CA TYR A 76 -0.46 -11.25 -0.04
C TYR A 76 1.05 -11.56 -0.08
N LEU A 77 1.81 -10.84 -0.90
CA LEU A 77 3.28 -11.02 -0.98
C LEU A 77 3.93 -10.74 0.39
N SER A 78 3.53 -9.66 1.06
CA SER A 78 4.02 -9.34 2.40
C SER A 78 3.64 -10.40 3.44
N ALA A 79 2.43 -10.95 3.36
CA ALA A 79 2.00 -12.02 4.26
C ALA A 79 2.82 -13.30 4.05
N VAL A 80 3.08 -13.69 2.81
CA VAL A 80 3.93 -14.86 2.50
C VAL A 80 5.35 -14.67 3.06
N ALA A 81 5.96 -13.50 2.87
CA ALA A 81 7.28 -13.20 3.43
C ALA A 81 7.28 -13.25 4.97
N ALA A 82 6.22 -12.75 5.61
CA ALA A 82 6.08 -12.85 7.06
C ALA A 82 5.95 -14.30 7.55
N PHE A 83 5.17 -15.14 6.84
CA PHE A 83 5.04 -16.56 7.15
C PHE A 83 6.35 -17.33 6.95
N GLU A 84 7.14 -16.98 5.94
CA GLU A 84 8.46 -17.57 5.70
C GLU A 84 9.37 -17.37 6.92
N VAL A 85 9.43 -16.15 7.47
CA VAL A 85 10.21 -15.85 8.68
C VAL A 85 9.72 -16.65 9.88
N LEU A 86 8.40 -16.79 10.06
CA LEU A 86 7.82 -17.56 11.18
C LEU A 86 8.14 -19.05 11.09
N VAL A 87 8.02 -19.64 9.89
CA VAL A 87 8.30 -21.07 9.68
C VAL A 87 9.80 -21.34 9.80
N ALA A 88 10.65 -20.47 9.23
CA ALA A 88 12.09 -20.58 9.33
C ALA A 88 12.61 -20.46 10.77
N GLY A 89 11.91 -19.73 11.65
CA GLY A 89 12.26 -19.64 13.06
C GLY A 89 11.82 -20.83 13.92
N LEU A 90 10.97 -21.72 13.39
CA LEU A 90 10.45 -22.90 14.10
C LEU A 90 11.24 -24.18 13.79
N VAL A 91 11.94 -24.19 12.66
CA VAL A 91 12.88 -25.23 12.19
C VAL A 91 14.30 -24.89 12.66
#